data_AF-A0A3M7FGB5-F1
#
_entry.id   AF-A0A3M7FGB5-F1
#
_cell.length_a   1.000
_cell.length_b   1.000
_cell.length_c   1.000
_cell.angle_alpha   90.00
_cell.angle_beta   90.00
_cell.angle_gamma   90.00
#
_symmetry.space_group_name_H-M   'P 1'
#
loop_
_entity.id
_entity.type
_entity.pdbx_description
1 polymer ?
#
loop_
_entity_poly.entity_id
_entity_poly.type
_entity_poly.pdbx_seq_one_letter_code
_entity_poly.pdbx_strand_id
1 'polypeptide(L)'
;MAEPRPSRLVKLDQLKHIDLGTKVRFLGCVHAYHGQSACLTLHDRYPATANGTPSALVSIENLLESLNYELIAVGSWINVIGYLRPLPEPIVRSADENTSRNARRHSQPVVFIESSMIWSAGSVRMEKYDAALTELQLADNST
;
A
#
# COMPACT_ATOMS: atom_id res chain seq x y z
N MET A 1 -22.61 0.00 19.45
CA MET A 1 -21.95 -0.40 18.17
C MET A 1 -21.03 0.76 17.81
N ALA A 2 -19.72 0.57 17.72
CA ALA A 2 -18.79 1.67 17.47
C ALA A 2 -18.93 2.17 16.02
N GLU A 3 -18.94 3.48 15.81
CA GLU A 3 -18.97 4.05 14.46
C GLU A 3 -17.69 3.67 13.69
N PRO A 4 -17.80 3.38 12.38
CA PRO A 4 -16.64 3.04 11.57
C PRO A 4 -15.70 4.25 11.49
N ARG A 5 -14.46 4.07 11.96
CA ARG A 5 -13.44 5.13 11.91
C ARG A 5 -13.23 5.61 10.46
N PRO A 6 -13.16 6.93 10.22
CA PRO A 6 -12.85 7.47 8.91
C PRO A 6 -11.44 7.06 8.48
N SER A 7 -11.27 6.83 7.17
CA SER A 7 -9.94 6.55 6.60
C SER A 7 -9.17 7.84 6.35
N ARG A 8 -7.87 7.87 6.65
CA ARG A 8 -6.98 8.98 6.29
C ARG A 8 -6.44 8.81 4.87
N LEU A 9 -6.66 9.80 4.00
CA LEU A 9 -6.08 9.80 2.66
C LEU A 9 -4.60 10.21 2.72
N VAL A 10 -3.70 9.34 2.28
CA VAL A 10 -2.25 9.53 2.40
C VAL A 10 -1.51 9.08 1.15
N LYS A 11 -0.31 9.60 0.95
CA LYS A 11 0.64 9.10 -0.06
C LYS A 11 1.27 7.80 0.43
N LEU A 12 1.74 6.97 -0.51
CA LEU A 12 2.32 5.66 -0.18
C LEU A 12 3.62 5.81 0.65
N ASP A 13 4.44 6.82 0.34
CA ASP A 13 5.67 7.13 1.09
C ASP A 13 5.42 7.62 2.53
N GLN A 14 4.25 8.19 2.80
CA GLN A 14 3.82 8.63 4.13
C GLN A 14 3.41 7.46 5.03
N LEU A 15 3.05 6.29 4.47
CA LEU A 15 2.52 5.16 5.24
C LEU A 15 3.45 4.69 6.37
N LYS A 16 4.76 4.76 6.16
CA LYS A 16 5.77 4.38 7.17
C LYS A 16 5.77 5.26 8.43
N HIS A 17 5.11 6.41 8.37
CA HIS A 17 4.99 7.37 9.47
C HIS A 17 3.61 7.34 10.14
N ILE A 18 2.73 6.41 9.74
CA ILE A 18 1.39 6.27 10.29
C ILE A 18 1.37 5.16 11.34
N ASP A 19 0.64 5.41 12.43
CA ASP A 19 0.52 4.44 13.52
C ASP A 19 -0.26 3.19 13.11
N LEU A 20 0.14 2.05 13.68
CA LEU A 20 -0.56 0.78 13.54
C LEU A 20 -2.02 0.90 14.01
N GLY A 21 -2.92 0.18 13.35
CA GLY A 21 -4.36 0.21 13.60
C GLY A 21 -5.08 1.41 12.96
N THR A 22 -4.35 2.36 12.35
CA THR A 22 -4.96 3.46 11.60
C THR A 22 -5.60 2.96 10.31
N LYS A 23 -6.83 3.39 10.05
CA LYS A 23 -7.50 3.17 8.76
C LYS A 23 -6.97 4.18 7.75
N VAL A 24 -6.39 3.70 6.66
CA VAL A 24 -5.81 4.54 5.61
C VAL A 24 -6.52 4.32 4.28
N ARG A 25 -6.46 5.35 3.44
CA ARG A 25 -6.78 5.30 2.02
C ARG A 25 -5.56 5.78 1.26
N PHE A 26 -5.12 5.02 0.27
CA PHE A 26 -4.00 5.42 -0.58
C PHE A 26 -4.18 4.86 -1.98
N LEU A 27 -3.40 5.41 -2.91
CA LEU A 27 -3.31 4.95 -4.28
C LEU A 27 -1.99 4.17 -4.44
N GLY A 28 -2.02 3.04 -5.14
CA GLY A 28 -0.83 2.26 -5.44
C GLY A 28 -0.91 1.58 -6.79
N CYS A 29 0.25 1.39 -7.40
CA CYS A 29 0.41 0.61 -8.63
C CYS A 29 0.81 -0.83 -8.28
N VAL A 30 0.10 -1.80 -8.84
CA VAL A 30 0.37 -3.23 -8.61
C VAL A 30 1.69 -3.61 -9.28
N HIS A 31 2.61 -4.12 -8.48
CA HIS A 31 3.90 -4.61 -8.96
C HIS A 31 3.96 -6.13 -9.03
N ALA A 32 3.40 -6.80 -8.00
CA ALA A 32 3.37 -8.25 -7.93
C ALA A 32 2.14 -8.73 -7.15
N TYR A 33 1.65 -9.91 -7.51
CA TYR A 33 0.64 -10.65 -6.77
C TYR A 33 1.22 -11.98 -6.28
N HIS A 34 1.13 -12.21 -4.97
CA HIS A 34 1.58 -13.42 -4.29
C HIS A 34 0.36 -14.26 -3.92
N GLY A 35 -0.03 -15.19 -4.81
CA GLY A 35 -1.26 -15.98 -4.63
C GLY A 35 -1.28 -16.87 -3.38
N GLN A 36 -0.13 -17.38 -2.93
CA GLN A 36 -0.06 -18.21 -1.73
C GLN A 36 -0.36 -17.45 -0.44
N SER A 37 0.04 -16.18 -0.36
CA SER A 37 -0.18 -15.32 0.81
C SER A 37 -1.35 -14.35 0.63
N ALA A 38 -2.07 -14.43 -0.50
CA ALA A 38 -3.11 -13.48 -0.89
C ALA A 38 -2.66 -12.02 -0.70
N CYS A 39 -1.45 -11.68 -1.16
CA CYS A 39 -0.86 -10.35 -0.97
C CYS A 39 -0.52 -9.67 -2.29
N LEU A 40 -0.69 -8.36 -2.35
CA LEU A 40 -0.22 -7.49 -3.43
C LEU A 40 0.95 -6.64 -2.96
N THR A 41 1.98 -6.52 -3.79
CA THR A 41 3.05 -5.55 -3.62
C THR A 41 2.71 -4.31 -4.43
N LEU A 42 2.54 -3.17 -3.76
CA LEU A 42 2.21 -1.89 -4.39
C LEU A 42 3.37 -0.90 -4.30
N HIS A 43 3.51 -0.09 -5.34
CA HIS A 43 4.45 1.02 -5.40
C HIS A 43 3.77 2.34 -5.78
N ASP A 44 4.48 3.45 -5.58
CA ASP A 44 4.04 4.80 -5.94
C ASP A 44 4.28 5.16 -7.42
N ARG A 45 4.88 4.25 -8.20
CA ARG A 45 5.22 4.42 -9.61
C ARG A 45 5.39 3.07 -10.32
N TYR A 46 5.39 3.11 -11.65
CA TYR A 46 5.76 1.97 -12.47
C TYR A 46 6.52 2.42 -13.73
N PRO A 47 7.60 1.72 -14.14
CA PRO A 47 8.23 0.61 -13.43
C PRO A 47 9.01 1.09 -12.19
N ALA A 48 8.92 0.34 -11.09
CA ALA A 48 9.52 0.68 -9.80
C ALA A 48 10.97 0.14 -9.67
N THR A 49 11.85 0.48 -10.63
CA THR A 49 13.21 -0.07 -10.70
C THR A 49 14.23 0.65 -9.80
N ALA A 50 13.86 1.79 -9.22
CA ALA A 50 14.75 2.56 -8.37
C ALA A 50 14.83 1.97 -6.95
N ASN A 51 16.04 1.90 -6.41
CA ASN A 51 16.26 1.51 -5.01
C ASN A 51 15.54 2.48 -4.06
N GLY A 52 14.90 1.94 -3.03
CA GLY A 52 14.19 2.73 -2.03
C GLY A 52 12.84 3.27 -2.49
N THR A 53 12.28 2.76 -3.59
CA THR A 53 10.91 3.07 -4.01
C THR A 53 9.94 2.71 -2.87
N PRO A 54 9.06 3.63 -2.44
CA PRO A 54 8.04 3.35 -1.44
C PRO A 54 7.24 2.09 -1.79
N SER A 55 7.04 1.22 -0.82
CA SER A 55 6.37 -0.07 -1.03
C SER A 55 5.40 -0.40 0.10
N ALA A 56 4.25 -0.93 -0.28
CA ALA A 56 3.25 -1.47 0.65
C ALA A 56 2.91 -2.90 0.26
N LEU A 57 2.91 -3.80 1.25
CA LEU A 57 2.39 -5.15 1.13
C LEU A 57 0.93 -5.16 1.61
N VAL A 58 0.01 -5.46 0.72
CA VAL A 58 -1.42 -5.38 0.97
C VAL A 58 -2.02 -6.79 0.96
N SER A 59 -2.47 -7.27 2.11
CA SER A 59 -3.27 -8.49 2.18
C SER A 59 -4.67 -8.22 1.60
N ILE A 60 -5.08 -9.08 0.69
CA ILE A 60 -6.39 -9.09 0.02
C ILE A 60 -7.22 -10.33 0.39
N GLU A 61 -6.83 -11.03 1.45
CA GLU A 61 -7.46 -12.27 1.92
C GLU A 61 -8.97 -12.10 2.15
N ASN A 62 -9.39 -10.99 2.77
CA ASN A 62 -10.80 -10.67 3.01
C ASN A 62 -11.60 -10.28 1.76
N LEU A 63 -10.95 -10.16 0.59
CA LEU A 63 -11.55 -9.63 -0.64
C LEU A 63 -11.57 -10.66 -1.78
N LEU A 64 -11.02 -11.87 -1.58
CA LEU A 64 -10.79 -12.87 -2.62
C LEU A 64 -12.05 -13.22 -3.43
N GLU A 65 -13.22 -13.32 -2.78
CA GLU A 65 -14.47 -13.66 -3.45
C GLU A 65 -14.99 -12.55 -4.37
N SER A 66 -14.60 -11.30 -4.11
CA SER A 66 -15.06 -10.10 -4.82
C SER A 66 -14.04 -9.52 -5.80
N LEU A 67 -12.88 -10.17 -5.92
CA LEU A 67 -11.73 -9.68 -6.66
C LEU A 67 -11.85 -9.97 -8.16
N ASN A 68 -11.60 -8.94 -8.97
CA ASN A 68 -11.44 -9.07 -10.42
C ASN A 68 -9.95 -9.15 -10.81
N TYR A 69 -9.62 -9.87 -11.88
CA TYR A 69 -8.25 -10.00 -12.41
C TYR A 69 -7.60 -8.64 -12.71
N GLU A 70 -8.39 -7.64 -13.11
CA GLU A 70 -7.88 -6.29 -13.42
C GLU A 70 -7.28 -5.60 -12.20
N LEU A 71 -7.77 -5.91 -11.00
CA LEU A 71 -7.32 -5.31 -9.74
C LEU A 71 -5.98 -5.90 -9.25
N ILE A 72 -5.61 -7.07 -9.76
CA ILE A 72 -4.36 -7.77 -9.41
C ILE A 72 -3.35 -7.79 -10.57
N ALA A 73 -3.69 -7.21 -11.72
CA ALA A 73 -2.82 -7.13 -12.87
C ALA A 73 -1.66 -6.16 -12.64
N VAL A 74 -0.45 -6.57 -13.00
CA VAL A 74 0.76 -5.73 -12.89
C VAL A 74 0.60 -4.47 -13.74
N GLY A 75 0.92 -3.31 -13.15
CA GLY A 75 0.76 -2.00 -13.77
C GLY A 75 -0.61 -1.35 -13.53
N SER A 76 -1.58 -2.07 -12.96
CA SER A 76 -2.87 -1.49 -12.59
C SER A 76 -2.74 -0.52 -11.42
N TRP A 77 -3.34 0.66 -11.58
CA TRP A 77 -3.50 1.61 -10.49
C TRP A 77 -4.78 1.31 -9.72
N ILE A 78 -4.66 1.11 -8.42
CA ILE A 78 -5.77 0.79 -7.53
C ILE A 78 -5.79 1.71 -6.33
N ASN A 79 -7.00 2.08 -5.90
CA ASN A 79 -7.24 2.65 -4.60
C ASN A 79 -7.39 1.52 -3.58
N VAL A 80 -6.82 1.71 -2.40
CA VAL A 80 -6.89 0.76 -1.28
C VAL A 80 -7.39 1.49 -0.06
N ILE A 81 -8.38 0.90 0.62
CA ILE A 81 -8.73 1.22 2.00
C ILE A 81 -8.42 0.02 2.88
N GLY A 82 -7.63 0.23 3.92
CA GLY A 82 -7.24 -0.83 4.83
C GLY A 82 -6.68 -0.30 6.15
N TYR A 83 -6.25 -1.21 7.00
CA TYR A 83 -5.66 -0.92 8.30
C TYR A 83 -4.18 -1.21 8.27
N LEU A 84 -3.37 -0.32 8.84
CA LEU A 84 -1.97 -0.64 9.11
C LEU A 84 -1.87 -1.73 10.16
N ARG A 85 -1.12 -2.78 9.86
CA ARG A 85 -0.93 -3.93 10.73
C ARG A 85 0.56 -4.24 10.88
N PRO A 86 0.99 -4.89 11.99
CA PRO A 86 2.31 -5.50 12.07
C PRO A 86 2.52 -6.46 10.91
N LEU A 87 3.74 -6.52 10.36
CA LEU A 87 4.07 -7.49 9.34
C LEU A 87 3.93 -8.92 9.93
N PRO A 88 3.19 -9.84 9.29
CA PRO A 88 3.03 -11.20 9.78
C PRO A 88 4.38 -11.93 9.88
N GLU A 89 4.59 -12.67 10.97
CA GLU A 89 5.84 -13.42 11.22
C GLU A 89 6.32 -14.31 10.06
N PRO A 90 5.45 -15.03 9.31
CA PRO A 90 5.89 -15.86 8.20
C PRO A 90 6.63 -15.05 7.12
N ILE A 91 6.22 -13.80 6.89
CA ILE A 91 6.83 -12.90 5.89
C ILE A 91 8.15 -12.33 6.41
N VAL A 92 8.24 -12.06 7.71
CA VAL A 92 9.49 -11.62 8.37
C VAL A 92 10.60 -12.66 8.20
N ARG A 93 10.29 -13.94 8.41
CA ARG A 93 11.27 -15.04 8.33
C ARG A 93 11.84 -15.24 6.91
N SER A 94 10.99 -15.16 5.89
CA SER A 94 11.41 -15.30 4.49
C SER A 94 12.31 -14.14 4.00
N ALA A 95 12.14 -12.94 4.56
CA ALA A 95 13.00 -11.81 4.26
C ALA A 95 14.41 -11.97 4.88
N ASP A 96 14.50 -12.56 6.07
CA ASP A 96 15.77 -12.77 6.77
C ASP A 96 16.59 -13.95 6.21
N GLU A 97 15.97 -15.01 5.70
CA GLU A 97 16.70 -16.16 5.10
C GLU A 97 17.36 -15.83 3.74
N ASN A 98 16.71 -15.04 2.89
CA ASN A 98 17.24 -14.70 1.56
C ASN A 98 18.19 -13.49 1.56
N THR A 99 18.24 -12.71 2.64
CA THR A 99 19.06 -11.50 2.69
C THR A 99 20.43 -11.78 3.28
N SER A 100 21.33 -12.27 2.42
CA SER A 100 22.78 -12.17 2.65
C SER A 100 23.16 -10.76 3.12
N ARG A 101 24.13 -10.71 4.04
CA ARG A 101 24.52 -9.59 4.94
C ARG A 101 24.81 -8.21 4.30
N ASN A 102 24.64 -8.02 2.98
CA ASN A 102 24.96 -6.79 2.25
C ASN A 102 23.77 -5.93 1.80
N ALA A 103 22.51 -6.40 1.86
CA ALA A 103 21.35 -5.60 1.42
C ALA A 103 20.69 -4.74 2.52
N ARG A 104 21.21 -4.78 3.76
CA ARG A 104 20.62 -4.10 4.93
C ARG A 104 20.79 -2.58 4.97
N ARG A 105 21.31 -1.93 3.91
CA ARG A 105 21.59 -0.49 3.94
C ARG A 105 20.51 0.39 3.30
N HIS A 106 19.63 -0.11 2.43
CA HIS A 106 18.69 0.76 1.68
C HIS A 106 17.27 0.22 1.46
N SER A 107 16.87 -0.90 2.08
CA SER A 107 15.50 -1.39 2.01
C SER A 107 14.61 -0.49 2.89
N GLN A 108 13.75 0.32 2.27
CA GLN A 108 12.72 1.06 3.00
C GLN A 108 11.85 0.06 3.79
N PRO A 109 11.35 0.40 4.99
CA PRO A 109 10.49 -0.48 5.76
C PRO A 109 9.23 -0.81 4.95
N VAL A 110 8.99 -2.09 4.72
CA VAL A 110 7.78 -2.56 4.04
C VAL A 110 6.60 -2.39 5.00
N VAL A 111 5.62 -1.58 4.61
CA VAL A 111 4.39 -1.39 5.39
C VAL A 111 3.40 -2.48 5.04
N PHE A 112 2.79 -3.11 6.04
CA PHE A 112 1.75 -4.12 5.85
C PHE A 112 0.35 -3.55 6.09
N ILE A 113 -0.54 -3.81 5.13
CA ILE A 113 -1.93 -3.33 5.14
C ILE A 113 -2.87 -4.53 5.04
N GLU A 114 -3.81 -4.61 5.96
CA GLU A 114 -4.98 -5.49 5.85
C GLU A 114 -6.08 -4.73 5.12
N SER A 115 -6.36 -5.12 3.87
CA SER A 115 -7.34 -4.39 3.06
C SER A 115 -8.78 -4.75 3.43
N SER A 116 -9.65 -3.74 3.32
CA SER A 116 -11.09 -3.83 3.52
C SER A 116 -11.89 -3.44 2.28
N MET A 117 -11.28 -2.69 1.36
CA MET A 117 -11.87 -2.31 0.09
C MET A 117 -10.76 -1.96 -0.90
N ILE A 118 -10.91 -2.40 -2.15
CA ILE A 118 -10.05 -1.97 -3.25
C ILE A 118 -10.88 -1.70 -4.50
N TRP A 119 -10.44 -0.79 -5.36
CA TRP A 119 -11.06 -0.55 -6.66
C TRP A 119 -10.07 0.05 -7.65
N SER A 120 -10.35 -0.14 -8.95
CA SER A 120 -9.53 0.42 -10.02
C SER A 120 -9.55 1.94 -9.98
N ALA A 121 -8.40 2.56 -10.12
CA ALA A 121 -8.26 4.00 -10.31
C ALA A 121 -8.23 4.38 -11.81
N GLY A 122 -8.24 3.39 -12.71
CA GLY A 122 -8.12 3.60 -14.15
C GLY A 122 -6.84 4.33 -14.53
N SER A 123 -6.92 5.19 -15.54
CA SER A 123 -5.80 6.04 -15.96
C SER A 123 -5.65 7.23 -15.01
N VAL A 124 -4.65 7.16 -14.12
CA VAL A 124 -4.36 8.24 -13.16
C VAL A 124 -3.23 9.12 -13.67
N ARG A 125 -3.44 10.44 -13.62
CA ARG A 125 -2.36 11.43 -13.77
C ARG A 125 -1.77 11.71 -12.39
N MET A 126 -0.67 11.02 -12.04
CA MET A 126 -0.07 11.07 -10.72
C MET A 126 0.25 12.49 -10.24
N GLU A 127 0.79 13.34 -11.12
CA GLU A 127 1.07 14.75 -10.80
C GLU A 127 -0.16 15.52 -10.30
N LYS A 128 -1.32 15.32 -10.94
CA LYS A 128 -2.57 15.97 -10.54
C LYS A 128 -3.13 15.37 -9.26
N TYR A 129 -3.01 14.05 -9.09
CA TYR A 129 -3.43 13.37 -7.87
C TYR A 129 -2.62 13.86 -6.67
N ASP A 130 -1.30 13.93 -6.81
CA ASP A 130 -0.40 14.37 -5.73
C ASP A 130 -0.60 15.84 -5.37
N ALA A 131 -0.84 16.71 -6.37
CA ALA A 131 -1.17 18.11 -6.13
C ALA A 131 -2.49 18.24 -5.34
N ALA A 132 -3.56 17.58 -5.80
CA ALA A 132 -4.86 17.61 -5.13
C ALA A 132 -4.81 17.03 -3.70
N LEU A 133 -4.05 15.96 -3.49
CA LEU A 133 -3.85 15.38 -2.17
C LEU A 133 -3.09 16.34 -1.24
N THR A 134 -2.07 17.02 -1.77
CA THR A 134 -1.29 18.00 -0.98
C THR A 134 -2.17 19.18 -0.59
N GLU A 135 -2.99 19.69 -1.50
CA GLU A 135 -3.97 20.75 -1.22
C GLU A 135 -4.99 20.33 -0.16
N LEU A 136 -5.52 19.11 -0.26
CA LEU A 136 -6.45 18.57 0.74
C LEU A 136 -5.81 18.49 2.14
N GLN A 137 -4.58 17.98 2.22
CA GLN A 137 -3.84 17.89 3.49
C GLN A 137 -3.53 19.27 4.07
N LEU A 138 -3.26 20.28 3.25
CA LEU A 138 -3.06 21.66 3.70
C LEU A 138 -4.33 22.29 4.25
N ALA A 139 -5.48 22.01 3.63
CA ALA A 139 -6.78 22.47 4.12
C ALA A 139 -7.10 21.86 5.49
N ASP A 140 -6.91 20.55 5.66
CA ASP A 140 -7.14 19.85 6.94
C ASP A 140 -6.24 20.34 8.07
N ASN A 141 -5.00 20.76 7.77
CA ASN A 141 -4.06 21.28 8.76
C ASN A 141 -4.30 22.75 9.15
N SER A 142 -5.20 23.45 8.44
CA SER A 142 -5.50 24.88 8.64
C SER A 142 -6.76 25.12 9.50
N THR A 143 -7.48 24.06 9.85
CA THR A 143 -8.66 24.04 10.73
C THR A 143 -8.35 23.43 12.09
#